data_AF-A0A968XYR2-F1
#
_entry.id   AF-A0A968XYR2-F1
#
_cell.length_a   1.000
_cell.length_b   1.000
_cell.length_c   1.000
_cell.angle_alpha   90.00
_cell.angle_beta   90.00
_cell.angle_gamma   90.00
#
_symmetry.space_group_name_H-M   'P 1'
#
loop_
_entity.id
_entity.type
_entity.pdbx_description
1 polymer ?
#
loop_
_entity_poly.entity_id
_entity_poly.type
_entity_poly.pdbx_seq_one_letter_code
_entity_poly.pdbx_strand_id
1 'polypeptide(L)'
;MASADENANGAPFGAFQLYRLVQYFSLFWLIGRIPLTPARLQVMRQIVDGVLIFVCLGVFLTYAGVVPLSLITAHLPKIGAWQFYEGVGKIGTKGLGFVGYNHAYVAAQVTMLLILRLHLGNNEKKDLSNTILLVISTLTVFISESRSGFGAMLFLLFIYLTSKPIYALCIFNIALILPVLASAFGSQSIEVNSIEGSIIDRQLTVFQANKTENLSGRDELWAAHLSALDENQVNWFVGNGFGSAIDRGNNAHMLYLQIISETGLIGLCIFSVLFSIILFSLKQ
;
A
#
# COMPACT_ATOMS: atom_id res chain seq x y z
N MET A 1 19.25 -22.30 26.30
CA MET A 1 19.62 -21.19 27.19
C MET A 1 21.08 -20.82 26.94
N ALA A 2 21.29 -19.91 26.00
CA ALA A 2 22.52 -19.16 25.77
C ALA A 2 22.06 -17.72 25.48
N SER A 3 22.70 -16.77 26.15
CA SER A 3 22.40 -15.34 26.33
C SER A 3 21.58 -14.63 25.25
N ALA A 4 20.38 -14.18 25.61
CA ALA A 4 19.52 -13.31 24.80
C ALA A 4 19.84 -11.80 24.94
N ASP A 5 20.97 -11.41 25.55
CA ASP A 5 21.15 -10.05 26.09
C ASP A 5 22.19 -9.14 25.39
N GLU A 6 22.90 -9.58 24.35
CA GLU A 6 23.97 -8.73 23.77
C GLU A 6 23.53 -7.80 22.61
N ASN A 7 22.31 -7.91 22.09
CA ASN A 7 21.80 -7.02 21.03
C ASN A 7 20.30 -6.71 21.17
N ALA A 8 19.82 -6.37 22.37
CA ALA A 8 18.43 -5.96 22.61
C ALA A 8 18.15 -4.56 22.00
N ASN A 9 18.07 -4.49 20.67
CA ASN A 9 17.78 -3.28 19.92
C ASN A 9 16.29 -2.91 19.93
N GLY A 10 15.40 -3.80 20.41
CA GLY A 10 13.96 -3.60 20.45
C GLY A 10 13.53 -2.52 21.42
N ALA A 11 14.12 -2.43 22.62
CA ALA A 11 13.83 -1.36 23.58
C ALA A 11 14.20 0.05 23.05
N PRO A 12 15.43 0.30 22.56
CA PRO A 12 15.76 1.61 21.98
C PRO A 12 14.96 1.88 20.70
N PHE A 13 14.65 0.86 19.90
CA PHE A 13 13.75 1.02 18.75
C PHE A 13 12.34 1.41 19.18
N GLY A 14 11.77 0.76 20.19
CA GLY A 14 10.44 1.06 20.74
C GLY A 14 10.37 2.48 21.27
N ALA A 15 11.39 2.91 22.03
CA ALA A 15 11.51 4.30 22.49
C ALA A 15 11.59 5.29 21.32
N PHE A 16 12.36 4.97 20.27
CA PHE A 16 12.42 5.77 19.05
C PHE A 16 11.06 5.84 18.32
N GLN A 17 10.31 4.73 18.26
CA GLN A 17 8.96 4.73 17.68
C GLN A 17 7.98 5.60 18.47
N LEU A 18 8.05 5.58 19.81
CA LEU A 18 7.26 6.50 20.64
C LEU A 18 7.62 7.96 20.39
N TYR A 19 8.92 8.27 20.29
CA TYR A 19 9.38 9.61 19.90
C TYR A 19 8.84 10.03 18.52
N ARG A 20 8.90 9.13 17.52
CA ARG A 20 8.33 9.37 16.19
C ARG A 20 6.82 9.57 16.25
N LEU A 21 6.11 8.81 17.07
CA LEU A 21 4.67 8.97 17.27
C LEU A 21 4.33 10.35 17.83
N VAL A 22 5.06 10.81 18.87
CA VAL A 22 4.93 12.17 19.41
C VAL A 22 5.22 13.23 18.35
N GLN A 23 6.26 13.03 17.53
CA GLN A 23 6.57 13.91 16.41
C GLN A 23 5.42 13.98 15.41
N TYR A 24 4.85 12.84 15.03
CA TYR A 24 3.69 12.78 14.12
C TYR A 24 2.46 13.47 14.71
N PHE A 25 2.12 13.22 15.98
CA PHE A 25 1.01 13.89 16.65
C PHE A 25 1.21 15.40 16.73
N SER A 26 2.42 15.85 17.06
CA SER A 26 2.74 17.28 17.14
C SER A 26 2.60 17.95 15.78
N LEU A 27 3.14 17.34 14.73
CA LEU A 27 3.02 17.84 13.37
C LEU A 27 1.56 17.85 12.90
N PHE A 28 0.82 16.76 13.12
CA PHE A 28 -0.59 16.66 12.75
C PHE A 28 -1.42 17.72 13.48
N TRP A 29 -1.20 17.91 14.78
CA TRP A 29 -1.89 18.93 15.56
C TRP A 29 -1.59 20.34 15.04
N LEU A 30 -0.33 20.67 14.74
CA LEU A 30 0.06 21.95 14.18
C LEU A 30 -0.57 22.18 12.79
N ILE A 31 -0.51 21.19 11.91
CA ILE A 31 -1.07 21.27 10.55
C ILE A 31 -2.61 21.35 10.61
N GLY A 32 -3.25 20.61 11.52
CA GLY A 32 -4.71 20.62 11.70
C GLY A 32 -5.27 21.97 12.14
N ARG A 33 -4.43 22.87 12.69
CA ARG A 33 -4.81 24.25 13.02
C ARG A 33 -4.79 25.20 11.82
N ILE A 34 -4.20 24.79 10.69
CA ILE A 34 -4.11 25.63 9.49
C ILE A 34 -5.51 25.71 8.86
N PRO A 35 -6.11 26.91 8.73
CA PRO A 35 -7.45 27.03 8.18
C PRO A 35 -7.46 26.61 6.70
N LEU A 36 -8.37 25.69 6.37
CA LEU A 36 -8.59 25.19 5.01
C LEU A 36 -9.52 26.14 4.24
N THR A 37 -8.96 27.25 3.76
CA THR A 37 -9.71 28.19 2.91
C THR A 37 -10.00 27.56 1.54
N PRO A 38 -11.05 28.02 0.81
CA PRO A 38 -11.36 27.50 -0.53
C PRO A 38 -10.18 27.59 -1.50
N ALA A 39 -9.41 28.68 -1.46
CA ALA A 39 -8.20 28.84 -2.28
C ALA A 39 -7.13 27.80 -1.94
N ARG A 40 -6.90 27.51 -0.66
CA ARG A 40 -5.93 26.48 -0.23
C ARG A 40 -6.40 25.08 -0.65
N LEU A 41 -7.68 24.77 -0.50
CA LEU A 41 -8.25 23.50 -0.96
C LEU A 41 -8.09 23.33 -2.48
N GLN A 42 -8.25 24.40 -3.25
CA GLN A 42 -8.02 24.37 -4.70
C GLN A 42 -6.55 24.09 -5.04
N VAL A 43 -5.61 24.76 -4.38
CA VAL A 43 -4.17 24.52 -4.57
C VAL A 43 -3.79 23.10 -4.16
N MET A 44 -4.26 22.63 -3.00
CA MET A 44 -4.04 21.26 -2.55
C MET A 44 -4.55 20.25 -3.56
N ARG A 45 -5.73 20.48 -4.14
CA ARG A 45 -6.27 19.61 -5.18
C ARG A 45 -5.38 19.56 -6.41
N GLN A 46 -4.91 20.70 -6.90
CA GLN A 46 -4.01 20.77 -8.07
C GLN A 46 -2.69 20.06 -7.80
N ILE A 47 -2.11 20.24 -6.61
CA ILE A 47 -0.88 19.55 -6.20
C ILE A 47 -1.12 18.04 -6.17
N VAL A 48 -2.20 17.58 -5.53
CA VAL A 48 -2.49 16.14 -5.43
C VAL A 48 -2.78 15.53 -6.79
N ASP A 49 -3.54 16.21 -7.67
CA ASP A 49 -3.77 15.75 -9.05
C ASP A 49 -2.44 15.61 -9.80
N GLY A 50 -1.58 16.63 -9.75
CA GLY A 50 -0.27 16.62 -10.40
C GLY A 50 0.66 15.52 -9.88
N VAL A 51 0.72 15.35 -8.55
CA VAL A 51 1.51 14.29 -7.91
C VAL A 51 0.98 12.91 -8.28
N LEU A 52 -0.33 12.68 -8.21
CA LEU A 52 -0.92 11.39 -8.58
C LEU A 52 -0.61 11.02 -10.04
N ILE A 53 -0.78 11.96 -10.97
CA ILE A 53 -0.46 11.75 -12.39
C ILE A 53 1.02 11.43 -12.56
N PHE A 54 1.90 12.20 -11.92
CA PHE A 54 3.34 11.99 -11.98
C PHE A 54 3.75 10.60 -11.46
N VAL A 55 3.16 10.17 -10.32
CA VAL A 55 3.40 8.85 -9.73
C VAL A 55 2.95 7.74 -10.65
N CYS A 56 1.71 7.81 -11.15
CA CYS A 56 1.17 6.81 -12.08
C CYS A 56 2.03 6.72 -13.34
N LEU A 57 2.38 7.86 -13.94
CA LEU A 57 3.25 7.92 -15.12
C LEU A 57 4.63 7.30 -14.84
N GLY A 58 5.23 7.59 -13.69
CA GLY A 58 6.51 7.01 -13.30
C GLY A 58 6.47 5.48 -13.23
N VAL A 59 5.39 4.91 -12.68
CA VAL A 59 5.19 3.45 -12.66
C VAL A 59 5.09 2.89 -14.08
N PHE A 60 4.31 3.52 -14.97
CA PHE A 60 4.21 3.10 -16.36
C PHE A 60 5.57 3.17 -17.09
N LEU A 61 6.31 4.27 -16.94
CA LEU A 61 7.60 4.47 -17.59
C LEU A 61 8.66 3.46 -17.14
N THR A 62 8.71 3.18 -15.83
CA THR A 62 9.65 2.19 -15.27
C THR A 62 9.22 0.76 -15.61
N TYR A 63 7.93 0.49 -15.69
CA TYR A 63 7.41 -0.81 -16.13
C TYR A 63 7.73 -1.09 -17.60
N ALA A 64 7.48 -0.11 -18.48
CA ALA A 64 7.76 -0.19 -19.91
C ALA A 64 9.26 -0.18 -20.25
N GLY A 65 10.14 0.02 -19.26
CA GLY A 65 11.59 0.09 -19.46
C GLY A 65 12.06 1.37 -20.17
N VAL A 66 11.16 2.36 -20.36
CA VAL A 66 11.50 3.66 -20.94
C VAL A 66 12.46 4.42 -20.03
N VAL A 67 12.24 4.33 -18.72
CA VAL A 67 13.13 4.88 -17.69
C VAL A 67 13.64 3.75 -16.81
N PRO A 68 14.93 3.36 -16.94
CA PRO A 68 15.51 2.34 -16.08
C PRO A 68 15.50 2.75 -14.61
N LEU A 69 15.12 1.83 -13.72
CA LEU A 69 15.11 2.13 -12.29
C LEU A 69 16.51 2.47 -11.75
N SER A 70 17.56 1.86 -12.32
CA SER A 70 18.96 2.14 -12.00
C SER A 70 19.35 3.61 -12.24
N LEU A 71 18.78 4.26 -13.25
CA LEU A 71 19.02 5.69 -13.52
C LEU A 71 18.49 6.54 -12.37
N ILE A 72 17.28 6.24 -11.89
CA ILE A 72 16.64 6.97 -10.79
C ILE A 72 17.41 6.75 -9.49
N THR A 73 17.73 5.49 -9.17
CA THR A 73 18.35 5.12 -7.90
C THR A 73 19.80 5.55 -7.81
N ALA A 74 20.47 5.81 -8.94
CA ALA A 74 21.80 6.40 -8.98
C ALA A 74 21.86 7.78 -8.31
N HIS A 75 20.78 8.56 -8.38
CA HIS A 75 20.70 9.91 -7.81
C HIS A 75 20.27 9.95 -6.33
N LEU A 76 19.92 8.80 -5.73
CA LEU A 76 19.49 8.73 -4.33
C LEU A 76 20.69 8.65 -3.38
N PRO A 77 20.57 9.18 -2.14
CA PRO A 77 21.56 8.96 -1.10
C PRO A 77 21.84 7.47 -0.89
N LYS A 78 23.09 7.10 -0.57
CA LYS A 78 23.48 5.68 -0.40
C LYS A 78 23.47 5.22 1.07
N ILE A 79 22.70 5.91 1.90
CA ILE A 79 22.65 5.71 3.35
C ILE A 79 21.20 5.56 3.83
N GLY A 80 21.00 4.77 4.88
CA GLY A 80 19.70 4.55 5.51
C GLY A 80 18.69 3.88 4.59
N ALA A 81 17.42 4.28 4.68
CA ALA A 81 16.31 3.67 3.93
C ALA A 81 16.48 3.73 2.40
N TRP A 82 17.34 4.62 1.90
CA TRP A 82 17.63 4.73 0.47
C TRP A 82 18.44 3.55 -0.08
N GLN A 83 19.14 2.81 0.77
CA GLN A 83 19.90 1.61 0.36
C GLN A 83 19.00 0.52 -0.22
N PHE A 84 17.76 0.39 0.28
CA PHE A 84 16.78 -0.54 -0.28
C PHE A 84 16.45 -0.22 -1.74
N TYR A 85 16.38 1.06 -2.10
CA TYR A 85 16.16 1.48 -3.49
C TYR A 85 17.34 1.13 -4.40
N GLU A 86 18.58 1.22 -3.89
CA GLU A 86 19.76 0.84 -4.67
C GLU A 86 19.77 -0.65 -5.02
N GLY A 87 19.47 -1.52 -4.06
CA GLY A 87 19.40 -2.97 -4.28
C GLY A 87 18.38 -3.33 -5.37
N VAL A 88 17.21 -2.71 -5.31
CA VAL A 88 16.14 -2.90 -6.29
C VAL A 88 16.52 -2.36 -7.67
N GLY A 89 17.23 -1.24 -7.74
CA GLY A 89 17.77 -0.69 -8.99
C GLY A 89 18.78 -1.62 -9.67
N LYS A 90 19.57 -2.38 -8.90
CA LYS A 90 20.51 -3.39 -9.43
C LYS A 90 19.81 -4.65 -9.95
N ILE A 91 18.74 -5.07 -9.27
CA ILE A 91 17.94 -6.25 -9.64
C ILE A 91 17.07 -5.96 -10.88
N GLY A 92 16.80 -4.69 -11.17
CA GLY A 92 16.00 -4.28 -12.34
C GLY A 92 14.51 -4.52 -12.16
N THR A 93 14.01 -4.42 -10.92
CA THR A 93 12.59 -4.60 -10.63
C THR A 93 11.75 -3.55 -11.37
N LYS A 94 10.71 -4.02 -12.07
CA LYS A 94 9.83 -3.20 -12.90
C LYS A 94 8.65 -2.66 -12.11
N GLY A 95 8.02 -1.59 -12.62
CA GLY A 95 6.73 -1.09 -12.11
C GLY A 95 6.77 -0.46 -10.71
N LEU A 96 7.94 0.00 -10.26
CA LEU A 96 8.08 0.66 -8.96
C LEU A 96 7.98 2.18 -9.01
N GLY A 97 8.09 2.75 -10.22
CA GLY A 97 8.05 4.19 -10.44
C GLY A 97 9.11 4.95 -9.64
N PHE A 98 8.79 6.21 -9.33
CA PHE A 98 9.66 7.10 -8.54
C PHE A 98 9.32 7.08 -7.04
N VAL A 99 8.54 6.09 -6.60
CA VAL A 99 7.76 6.20 -5.35
C VAL A 99 8.08 5.13 -4.31
N GLY A 100 8.37 3.91 -4.74
CA GLY A 100 8.56 2.78 -3.83
C GLY A 100 9.77 1.93 -4.19
N TYR A 101 10.26 1.20 -3.21
CA TYR A 101 11.22 0.11 -3.36
C TYR A 101 10.55 -1.27 -3.24
N ASN A 102 9.23 -1.28 -3.08
CA ASN A 102 8.40 -2.48 -3.00
C ASN A 102 7.03 -2.16 -3.61
N HIS A 103 6.50 -3.10 -4.38
CA HIS A 103 5.17 -3.10 -4.97
C HIS A 103 4.06 -2.70 -3.97
N ALA A 104 4.13 -3.18 -2.73
CA ALA A 104 3.19 -2.83 -1.67
C ALA A 104 3.19 -1.32 -1.35
N TYR A 105 4.36 -0.68 -1.30
CA TYR A 105 4.48 0.75 -1.04
C TYR A 105 3.97 1.60 -2.21
N VAL A 106 4.22 1.16 -3.45
CA VAL A 106 3.69 1.82 -4.65
C VAL A 106 2.16 1.84 -4.59
N ALA A 107 1.55 0.69 -4.32
CA ALA A 107 0.10 0.59 -4.20
C ALA A 107 -0.44 1.46 -3.08
N ALA A 108 0.17 1.41 -1.89
CA ALA A 108 -0.26 2.23 -0.77
C ALA A 108 -0.23 3.73 -1.10
N GLN A 109 0.86 4.21 -1.72
CA GLN A 109 0.99 5.62 -2.10
C GLN A 109 -0.03 6.03 -3.16
N VAL A 110 -0.22 5.23 -4.21
CA VAL A 110 -1.21 5.48 -5.26
C VAL A 110 -2.63 5.52 -4.67
N THR A 111 -2.99 4.54 -3.84
CA THR A 111 -4.29 4.48 -3.18
C THR A 111 -4.51 5.66 -2.24
N MET A 112 -3.52 6.03 -1.42
CA MET A 112 -3.63 7.19 -0.52
C MET A 112 -3.80 8.51 -1.28
N LEU A 113 -3.00 8.73 -2.33
CA LEU A 113 -3.11 9.93 -3.17
C LEU A 113 -4.49 9.99 -3.84
N LEU A 114 -4.98 8.87 -4.36
CA LEU A 114 -6.30 8.81 -4.97
C LEU A 114 -7.42 9.11 -3.96
N ILE A 115 -7.40 8.49 -2.77
CA ILE A 115 -8.41 8.74 -1.75
C ILE A 115 -8.39 10.21 -1.31
N LEU A 116 -7.20 10.77 -1.06
CA LEU A 116 -7.05 12.19 -0.75
C LEU A 116 -7.62 13.06 -1.86
N ARG A 117 -7.33 12.73 -3.11
CA ARG A 117 -7.84 13.44 -4.28
C ARG A 117 -9.35 13.37 -4.40
N LEU A 118 -9.95 12.21 -4.18
CA LEU A 118 -11.41 12.00 -4.17
C LEU A 118 -12.05 12.81 -3.04
N HIS A 119 -11.46 12.79 -1.84
CA HIS A 119 -11.94 13.54 -0.68
C HIS A 119 -11.90 15.06 -0.92
N LEU A 120 -10.78 15.58 -1.44
CA LEU A 120 -10.65 16.99 -1.81
C LEU A 120 -11.55 17.38 -3.00
N GLY A 121 -12.03 16.41 -3.76
CA GLY A 121 -12.67 16.55 -5.06
C GLY A 121 -14.20 16.42 -5.08
N ASN A 122 -14.89 16.54 -3.94
CA ASN A 122 -16.31 16.20 -3.74
C ASN A 122 -17.34 17.11 -4.46
N ASN A 123 -17.12 17.42 -5.75
CA ASN A 123 -17.99 18.25 -6.58
C ASN A 123 -18.46 17.41 -7.77
N GLU A 124 -19.78 17.22 -7.91
CA GLU A 124 -20.42 16.34 -8.90
C GLU A 124 -19.95 16.59 -10.34
N LYS A 125 -19.58 17.83 -10.65
CA LYS A 125 -19.04 18.23 -11.96
C LYS A 125 -17.71 17.55 -12.32
N LYS A 126 -17.05 16.86 -11.39
CA LYS A 126 -15.74 16.22 -11.60
C LYS A 126 -15.79 14.69 -11.64
N ASP A 127 -16.97 14.09 -11.60
CA ASP A 127 -17.13 12.62 -11.56
C ASP A 127 -16.42 11.90 -12.72
N LEU A 128 -16.36 12.49 -13.93
CA LEU A 128 -15.58 11.94 -15.04
C LEU A 128 -14.07 11.92 -14.75
N SER A 129 -13.51 13.05 -14.32
CA SER A 129 -12.08 13.15 -13.97
C SER A 129 -11.72 12.21 -12.81
N ASN A 130 -12.63 12.08 -11.83
CA ASN A 130 -12.50 11.14 -10.73
C ASN A 130 -12.44 9.69 -11.23
N THR A 131 -13.35 9.34 -12.14
CA THR A 131 -13.42 8.01 -12.74
C THR A 131 -12.16 7.69 -13.55
N ILE A 132 -11.68 8.63 -14.37
CA ILE A 132 -10.45 8.47 -15.16
C ILE A 132 -9.25 8.20 -14.24
N LEU A 133 -9.05 9.03 -13.20
CA LEU A 133 -7.93 8.87 -12.27
C LEU A 133 -8.03 7.59 -11.45
N LEU A 134 -9.24 7.17 -11.08
CA LEU A 134 -9.48 5.90 -10.40
C LEU A 134 -9.11 4.70 -11.29
N VAL A 135 -9.49 4.71 -12.57
CA VAL A 135 -9.12 3.68 -13.54
C VAL A 135 -7.60 3.67 -13.76
N ILE A 136 -6.98 4.82 -14.01
CA ILE A 136 -5.53 4.94 -14.18
C ILE A 136 -4.80 4.40 -12.95
N SER A 137 -5.21 4.82 -11.75
CA SER A 137 -4.62 4.36 -10.48
C SER A 137 -4.78 2.85 -10.31
N THR A 138 -5.92 2.28 -10.68
CA THR A 138 -6.18 0.83 -10.61
C THR A 138 -5.22 0.07 -11.53
N LEU A 139 -5.05 0.55 -12.77
CA LEU A 139 -4.09 -0.01 -13.72
C LEU A 139 -2.65 0.14 -13.24
N THR A 140 -2.29 1.28 -12.66
CA THR A 140 -0.98 1.51 -12.05
C THR A 140 -0.71 0.51 -10.95
N VAL A 141 -1.66 0.27 -10.04
CA VAL A 141 -1.50 -0.72 -8.97
C VAL A 141 -1.41 -2.14 -9.52
N PHE A 142 -2.20 -2.48 -10.55
CA PHE A 142 -2.12 -3.77 -11.24
C PHE A 142 -0.71 -4.02 -11.83
N ILE A 143 -0.18 -3.04 -12.57
CA ILE A 143 1.15 -3.06 -13.19
C ILE A 143 2.27 -3.06 -12.16
N SER A 144 2.03 -2.45 -11.00
CA SER A 144 2.97 -2.54 -9.88
C SER A 144 3.06 -3.95 -9.30
N GLU A 145 2.29 -4.95 -9.75
CA GLU A 145 2.33 -6.34 -9.25
C GLU A 145 1.99 -6.50 -7.75
N SER A 146 1.40 -5.46 -7.14
CA SER A 146 1.00 -5.48 -5.74
C SER A 146 -0.33 -6.18 -5.55
N ARG A 147 -0.29 -7.43 -5.09
CA ARG A 147 -1.46 -8.31 -4.89
C ARG A 147 -2.51 -7.74 -3.94
N SER A 148 -2.12 -7.45 -2.69
CA SER A 148 -3.03 -6.88 -1.68
C SER A 148 -3.44 -5.46 -2.03
N GLY A 149 -2.54 -4.68 -2.64
CA GLY A 149 -2.84 -3.34 -3.11
C GLY A 149 -3.90 -3.34 -4.20
N PHE A 150 -3.80 -4.25 -5.16
CA PHE A 150 -4.76 -4.39 -6.26
C PHE A 150 -6.14 -4.81 -5.74
N GLY A 151 -6.20 -5.76 -4.80
CA GLY A 151 -7.45 -6.13 -4.13
C GLY A 151 -8.12 -4.93 -3.44
N ALA A 152 -7.36 -4.11 -2.71
CA ALA A 152 -7.87 -2.90 -2.08
C ALA A 152 -8.38 -1.86 -3.10
N MET A 153 -7.66 -1.70 -4.22
CA MET A 153 -8.08 -0.81 -5.32
C MET A 153 -9.35 -1.29 -6.01
N LEU A 154 -9.52 -2.59 -6.22
CA LEU A 154 -10.76 -3.16 -6.78
C LEU A 154 -11.94 -2.95 -5.83
N PHE A 155 -11.73 -3.10 -4.51
CA PHE A 155 -12.76 -2.82 -3.52
C PHE A 155 -13.15 -1.34 -3.51
N LEU A 156 -12.18 -0.42 -3.57
CA LEU A 156 -12.42 1.01 -3.69
C LEU A 156 -13.17 1.35 -4.98
N LEU A 157 -12.76 0.77 -6.10
CA LEU A 157 -13.41 0.92 -7.41
C LEU A 157 -14.87 0.46 -7.32
N PHE A 158 -15.14 -0.69 -6.72
CA PHE A 158 -16.49 -1.21 -6.51
C PHE A 158 -17.35 -0.25 -5.68
N ILE A 159 -16.86 0.21 -4.52
CA ILE A 159 -17.60 1.18 -3.68
C ILE A 159 -17.89 2.46 -4.48
N TYR A 160 -16.90 2.98 -5.20
CA TYR A 160 -17.09 4.20 -5.99
C TYR A 160 -18.14 4.00 -7.09
N LEU A 161 -18.06 2.92 -7.86
CA LEU A 161 -18.94 2.66 -8.99
C LEU A 161 -20.37 2.30 -8.59
N THR A 162 -20.58 1.62 -7.45
CA THR A 162 -21.93 1.37 -6.92
C THR A 162 -22.67 2.66 -6.60
N SER A 163 -21.95 3.72 -6.19
CA SER A 163 -22.54 5.05 -6.01
C SER A 163 -22.74 5.84 -7.31
N LYS A 164 -22.22 5.35 -8.45
CA LYS A 164 -22.10 6.09 -9.72
C LYS A 164 -22.34 5.16 -10.95
N PRO A 165 -23.57 4.66 -11.16
CA PRO A 165 -23.86 3.57 -12.10
C PRO A 165 -23.60 3.90 -13.58
N ILE A 166 -23.78 5.16 -14.01
CA ILE A 166 -23.51 5.58 -15.40
C ILE A 166 -22.03 5.35 -15.76
N TYR A 167 -21.12 5.72 -14.86
CA TYR A 167 -19.68 5.52 -15.08
C TYR A 167 -19.29 4.04 -15.03
N ALA A 168 -19.98 3.24 -14.21
CA ALA A 168 -19.81 1.79 -14.19
C ALA A 168 -20.15 1.17 -15.55
N LEU A 169 -21.28 1.58 -16.15
CA LEU A 169 -21.67 1.15 -17.49
C LEU A 169 -20.66 1.59 -18.54
N CYS A 170 -20.16 2.83 -18.49
CA CYS A 170 -19.13 3.29 -19.42
C CYS A 170 -17.85 2.44 -19.34
N ILE A 171 -17.34 2.19 -18.12
CA ILE A 171 -16.15 1.36 -17.91
C ILE A 171 -16.40 -0.06 -18.44
N PHE A 172 -17.54 -0.66 -18.11
CA PHE A 172 -17.89 -2.00 -18.55
C PHE A 172 -17.94 -2.12 -20.08
N ASN A 173 -18.62 -1.17 -20.74
CA ASN A 173 -18.68 -1.15 -22.21
C ASN A 173 -17.29 -0.95 -22.84
N ILE A 174 -16.47 -0.05 -22.29
CA ILE A 174 -15.09 0.15 -22.78
C ILE A 174 -14.28 -1.15 -22.62
N ALA A 175 -14.38 -1.81 -21.46
CA ALA A 175 -13.67 -3.06 -21.18
C ALA A 175 -14.10 -4.21 -22.11
N LEU A 176 -15.36 -4.22 -22.58
CA LEU A 176 -15.85 -5.20 -23.56
C LEU A 176 -15.44 -4.86 -25.00
N ILE A 177 -15.43 -3.58 -25.37
CA ILE A 177 -15.14 -3.13 -26.74
C ILE A 177 -13.64 -3.18 -27.03
N LEU A 178 -12.79 -2.83 -26.06
CA LEU A 178 -11.35 -2.70 -26.26
C LEU A 178 -10.69 -4.00 -26.78
N PRO A 179 -10.99 -5.20 -26.24
CA PRO A 179 -10.46 -6.47 -26.78
C PRO A 179 -10.95 -6.76 -28.21
N VAL A 180 -12.22 -6.46 -28.50
CA VAL A 180 -12.80 -6.66 -29.84
C VAL A 180 -12.10 -5.77 -30.86
N LEU A 181 -11.92 -4.49 -30.55
CA LEU A 181 -11.18 -3.56 -31.41
C LEU A 181 -9.72 -4.01 -31.58
N ALA A 182 -9.04 -4.38 -30.49
CA ALA A 182 -7.66 -4.87 -30.55
C ALA A 182 -7.53 -6.10 -31.47
N SER A 183 -8.49 -7.02 -31.44
CA SER A 183 -8.52 -8.18 -32.34
C SER A 183 -8.77 -7.80 -33.80
N ALA A 184 -9.64 -6.81 -34.06
CA ALA A 184 -9.99 -6.36 -35.40
C ALA A 184 -8.86 -5.59 -36.11
N PHE A 185 -8.05 -4.84 -35.37
CA PHE A 185 -6.93 -4.06 -35.92
C PHE A 185 -5.64 -4.88 -36.13
N GLY A 186 -5.70 -6.21 -36.03
CA GLY A 186 -4.55 -7.04 -36.36
C GLY A 186 -3.41 -6.91 -35.36
N SER A 187 -3.70 -6.58 -34.10
CA SER A 187 -2.81 -6.91 -32.99
C SER A 187 -2.80 -8.44 -32.82
N GLN A 188 -2.23 -9.13 -33.82
CA GLN A 188 -1.82 -10.51 -33.70
C GLN A 188 -0.88 -10.56 -32.49
N SER A 189 -1.29 -11.36 -31.51
CA SER A 189 -0.60 -11.63 -30.27
C SER A 189 -0.21 -10.40 -29.41
N ILE A 190 -1.19 -9.88 -28.64
CA ILE A 190 -0.93 -9.96 -27.19
C ILE A 190 -0.99 -11.46 -26.90
N GLU A 191 0.14 -12.14 -27.12
CA GLU A 191 0.35 -13.46 -26.58
C GLU A 191 0.17 -13.27 -25.07
N VAL A 192 -1.04 -13.54 -24.59
CA VAL A 192 -1.25 -14.06 -23.24
C VAL A 192 -0.69 -15.50 -23.26
N ASN A 193 0.54 -15.64 -23.75
CA ASN A 193 1.36 -16.78 -23.44
C ASN A 193 1.53 -16.66 -21.94
N SER A 194 0.93 -17.61 -21.25
CA SER A 194 1.17 -17.98 -19.87
C SER A 194 2.65 -18.34 -19.70
N ILE A 195 3.52 -17.35 -19.87
CA ILE A 195 4.85 -17.36 -19.31
C ILE A 195 4.58 -17.40 -17.81
N GLU A 196 4.96 -18.50 -17.15
CA GLU A 196 5.06 -18.54 -15.69
C GLU A 196 5.69 -17.23 -15.21
N GLY A 197 4.92 -16.44 -14.45
CA GLY A 197 5.32 -15.09 -14.05
C GLY A 197 4.65 -13.94 -14.79
N SER A 198 3.59 -14.17 -15.57
CA SER A 198 2.75 -13.09 -16.09
C SER A 198 2.13 -12.27 -14.94
N ILE A 199 1.92 -10.96 -15.13
CA ILE A 199 1.29 -10.11 -14.10
C ILE A 199 -0.07 -10.69 -13.69
N ILE A 200 -0.82 -11.24 -14.64
CA ILE A 200 -2.14 -11.83 -14.40
C ILE A 200 -2.02 -13.00 -13.43
N ASP A 201 -1.09 -13.92 -13.66
CA ASP A 201 -0.87 -15.07 -12.78
C ASP A 201 -0.50 -14.63 -11.36
N ARG A 202 0.38 -13.61 -11.25
CA ARG A 202 0.74 -13.02 -9.95
C ARG A 202 -0.49 -12.47 -9.22
N GLN A 203 -1.39 -11.78 -9.90
CA GLN A 203 -2.59 -11.23 -9.27
C GLN A 203 -3.60 -12.33 -8.90
N LEU A 204 -3.72 -13.38 -9.71
CA LEU A 204 -4.61 -14.51 -9.43
C LEU A 204 -4.22 -15.32 -8.18
N THR A 205 -2.94 -15.28 -7.77
CA THR A 205 -2.51 -15.93 -6.52
C THR A 205 -3.23 -15.40 -5.27
N VAL A 206 -3.86 -14.21 -5.32
CA VAL A 206 -4.71 -13.69 -4.23
C VAL A 206 -5.86 -14.65 -3.91
N PHE A 207 -6.41 -15.33 -4.91
CA PHE A 207 -7.50 -16.29 -4.74
C PHE A 207 -7.03 -17.67 -4.27
N GLN A 208 -5.71 -17.88 -4.18
CA GLN A 208 -5.09 -19.14 -3.76
C GLN A 208 -4.40 -18.98 -2.40
N ALA A 209 -5.09 -18.33 -1.45
CA ALA A 209 -4.57 -18.04 -0.10
C ALA A 209 -4.35 -19.30 0.76
N ASN A 210 -4.85 -20.46 0.33
CA ASN A 210 -4.65 -21.75 0.97
C ASN A 210 -3.31 -22.42 0.63
N LYS A 211 -2.55 -21.90 -0.34
CA LYS A 211 -1.22 -22.40 -0.69
C LYS A 211 -0.15 -21.57 0.03
N THR A 212 0.67 -22.22 0.85
CA THR A 212 1.77 -21.58 1.61
C THR A 212 2.77 -20.87 0.71
N GLU A 213 3.07 -21.42 -0.46
CA GLU A 213 3.93 -20.81 -1.50
C GLU A 213 3.48 -19.40 -1.90
N ASN A 214 2.17 -19.13 -1.88
CA ASN A 214 1.61 -17.83 -2.22
C ASN A 214 1.73 -16.81 -1.08
N LEU A 215 2.07 -17.24 0.13
CA LEU A 215 2.18 -16.39 1.32
C LEU A 215 3.55 -15.72 1.45
N SER A 216 4.51 -16.00 0.55
CA SER A 216 5.84 -15.37 0.54
C SER A 216 6.58 -15.52 1.89
N GLY A 217 6.52 -16.70 2.50
CA GLY A 217 7.16 -17.02 3.79
C GLY A 217 6.45 -16.42 5.02
N ARG A 218 5.27 -15.80 4.85
CA ARG A 218 4.52 -15.20 5.96
C ARG A 218 3.94 -16.24 6.92
N ASP A 219 3.70 -17.46 6.46
CA ASP A 219 3.28 -18.58 7.29
C ASP A 219 4.29 -18.88 8.41
N GLU A 220 5.58 -18.95 8.08
CA GLU A 220 6.65 -19.13 9.07
C GLU A 220 6.74 -17.93 10.03
N LEU A 221 6.61 -16.71 9.50
CA LEU A 221 6.59 -15.50 10.32
C LEU A 221 5.41 -15.50 11.30
N TRP A 222 4.21 -15.84 10.83
CA TRP A 222 3.01 -15.89 11.67
C TRP A 222 3.14 -16.96 12.75
N ALA A 223 3.65 -18.15 12.39
CA ALA A 223 3.93 -19.21 13.34
C ALA A 223 4.92 -18.75 14.41
N ALA A 224 6.00 -18.06 14.04
CA ALA A 224 6.96 -17.52 15.00
C ALA A 224 6.34 -16.48 15.96
N HIS A 225 5.46 -15.60 15.45
CA HIS A 225 4.74 -14.65 16.30
C HIS A 225 3.76 -15.31 17.27
N LEU A 226 3.05 -16.36 16.81
CA LEU A 226 2.13 -17.13 17.64
C LEU A 226 2.88 -17.94 18.71
N SER A 227 3.96 -18.63 18.34
CA SER A 227 4.79 -19.37 19.29
C SER A 227 5.32 -18.48 20.43
N ALA A 228 5.74 -17.25 20.12
CA ALA A 228 6.19 -16.30 21.15
C ALA A 228 5.06 -15.85 22.11
N LEU A 229 3.82 -15.82 21.64
CA LEU A 229 2.66 -15.59 22.52
C LEU A 229 2.36 -16.81 23.39
N ASP A 230 2.62 -18.02 22.89
CA ASP A 230 2.38 -19.27 23.60
C ASP A 230 3.45 -19.61 24.65
N GLU A 231 4.63 -18.97 24.61
CA GLU A 231 5.67 -19.12 25.63
C GLU A 231 5.16 -18.76 27.05
N ASN A 232 4.27 -17.78 27.14
CA ASN A 232 3.60 -17.41 28.38
C ASN A 232 2.16 -16.96 28.10
N GLN A 233 1.18 -17.64 28.70
CA GLN A 233 -0.24 -17.31 28.52
C GLN A 233 -0.59 -15.85 28.79
N VAL A 234 0.18 -15.16 29.65
CA VAL A 234 0.00 -13.73 29.94
C VAL A 234 0.29 -12.87 28.70
N ASN A 235 1.20 -13.29 27.81
CA ASN A 235 1.57 -12.56 26.59
C ASN A 235 0.40 -12.42 25.62
N TRP A 236 -0.57 -13.34 25.63
CA TRP A 236 -1.81 -13.16 24.86
C TRP A 236 -2.59 -11.91 25.29
N PHE A 237 -2.55 -11.54 26.57
CA PHE A 237 -3.28 -10.38 27.10
C PHE A 237 -2.49 -9.07 26.97
N VAL A 238 -1.19 -9.09 27.27
CA VAL A 238 -0.35 -7.87 27.36
C VAL A 238 0.69 -7.73 26.25
N GLY A 239 0.89 -8.77 25.43
CA GLY A 239 1.90 -8.82 24.37
C GLY A 239 3.30 -9.09 24.90
N ASN A 240 4.27 -9.07 23.99
CA ASN A 240 5.70 -9.23 24.27
C ASN A 240 6.43 -7.89 24.45
N GLY A 241 5.71 -6.77 24.42
CA GLY A 241 6.27 -5.42 24.48
C GLY A 241 6.55 -4.81 23.10
N PHE A 242 6.59 -3.47 23.09
CA PHE A 242 6.93 -2.67 21.91
C PHE A 242 8.35 -2.95 21.44
N GLY A 243 8.52 -3.15 20.13
CA GLY A 243 9.82 -3.44 19.54
C GLY A 243 10.24 -4.91 19.59
N SER A 244 9.43 -5.78 20.20
CA SER A 244 9.72 -7.24 20.25
C SER A 244 9.75 -7.90 18.87
N ALA A 245 9.17 -7.29 17.83
CA ALA A 245 9.30 -7.74 16.46
C ALA A 245 10.71 -7.45 15.89
N ILE A 246 11.36 -6.37 16.32
CA ILE A 246 12.74 -6.05 15.94
C ILE A 246 13.72 -7.00 16.60
N ASP A 247 13.51 -7.35 17.86
CA ASP A 247 14.35 -8.35 18.54
C ASP A 247 14.25 -9.73 17.86
N ARG A 248 13.10 -10.03 17.26
CA ARG A 248 12.87 -11.22 16.43
C ARG A 248 13.36 -11.08 14.98
N GLY A 249 13.78 -9.88 14.59
CA GLY A 249 14.30 -9.56 13.26
C GLY A 249 13.25 -9.42 12.15
N ASN A 250 11.94 -9.55 12.44
CA ASN A 250 10.88 -9.50 11.43
C ASN A 250 9.54 -8.98 11.98
N ASN A 251 8.75 -8.35 11.12
CA ASN A 251 7.38 -7.94 11.40
C ASN A 251 6.37 -9.03 10.99
N ALA A 252 5.20 -9.08 11.62
CA ALA A 252 4.17 -10.05 11.32
C ALA A 252 3.53 -9.86 9.93
N HIS A 253 3.72 -8.71 9.30
CA HIS A 253 3.08 -8.34 8.02
C HIS A 253 1.54 -8.52 7.99
N MET A 254 0.94 -8.59 9.17
CA MET A 254 -0.50 -8.62 9.44
C MET A 254 -0.75 -7.72 10.64
N LEU A 255 -1.48 -6.62 10.43
CA LEU A 255 -1.64 -5.56 11.44
C LEU A 255 -2.15 -6.09 12.78
N TYR A 256 -3.20 -6.92 12.75
CA TYR A 256 -3.80 -7.46 13.97
C TYR A 256 -2.84 -8.37 14.73
N LEU A 257 -2.13 -9.26 14.02
CA LEU A 257 -1.13 -10.13 14.64
C LEU A 257 0.04 -9.33 15.20
N GLN A 258 0.48 -8.26 14.51
CA GLN A 258 1.52 -7.36 15.03
C GLN A 258 1.07 -6.72 16.34
N ILE A 259 -0.16 -6.19 16.38
CA ILE A 259 -0.71 -5.54 17.58
C ILE A 259 -0.81 -6.54 18.73
N ILE A 260 -1.37 -7.74 18.50
CA ILE A 260 -1.46 -8.78 19.54
C ILE A 260 -0.05 -9.18 20.00
N SER A 261 0.88 -9.38 19.06
CA SER A 261 2.25 -9.79 19.37
C SER A 261 2.98 -8.78 20.27
N GLU A 262 2.79 -7.48 20.07
CA GLU A 262 3.48 -6.43 20.83
C GLU A 262 2.72 -5.96 22.07
N THR A 263 1.40 -5.90 22.02
CA THR A 263 0.54 -5.25 23.03
C THR A 263 -0.62 -6.11 23.54
N GLY A 264 -0.73 -7.34 23.03
CA GLY A 264 -1.74 -8.31 23.42
C GLY A 264 -3.16 -7.95 22.96
N LEU A 265 -4.12 -8.73 23.43
CA LEU A 265 -5.54 -8.51 23.20
C LEU A 265 -6.01 -7.16 23.75
N ILE A 266 -5.40 -6.66 24.84
CA ILE A 266 -5.73 -5.33 25.39
C ILE A 266 -5.42 -4.24 24.37
N GLY A 267 -4.22 -4.27 23.77
CA GLY A 267 -3.85 -3.29 22.75
C GLY A 267 -4.72 -3.39 21.49
N LEU A 268 -5.10 -4.61 21.09
CA LEU A 268 -6.05 -4.82 20.00
C LEU A 268 -7.42 -4.21 20.31
N CYS A 269 -7.95 -4.40 21.52
CA CYS A 269 -9.22 -3.80 21.95
C CYS A 269 -9.16 -2.27 21.91
N ILE A 270 -8.08 -1.67 22.44
CA ILE A 270 -7.88 -0.21 22.40
C ILE A 270 -7.82 0.28 20.95
N PHE A 271 -7.05 -0.39 20.09
CA PHE A 271 -6.96 -0.07 18.67
C PHE A 271 -8.33 -0.13 17.99
N SER A 272 -9.11 -1.19 18.21
CA SER A 272 -10.45 -1.36 17.64
C SER A 272 -11.43 -0.28 18.12
N VAL A 273 -11.38 0.12 19.39
CA VAL A 273 -12.22 1.21 19.93
C VAL A 273 -11.84 2.54 19.27
N LEU A 274 -10.56 2.89 19.24
CA LEU A 274 -10.10 4.13 18.62
C LEU A 274 -10.43 4.18 17.12
N PHE A 275 -10.24 3.08 16.42
CA PHE A 275 -10.59 2.97 15.01
C PHE A 275 -12.10 3.12 14.78
N SER A 276 -12.92 2.54 15.67
CA SER A 276 -14.38 2.72 15.62
C SER A 276 -14.79 4.17 15.85
N ILE A 277 -14.19 4.86 16.82
CA ILE A 277 -14.43 6.29 17.07
C ILE A 277 -14.15 7.11 15.81
N ILE A 278 -13.03 6.84 15.12
CA ILE A 278 -12.70 7.50 13.86
C ILE A 278 -13.80 7.25 12.82
N LEU A 279 -14.19 5.98 12.60
CA LEU A 279 -15.23 5.63 11.63
C LEU A 279 -16.60 6.28 11.93
N PHE A 280 -16.98 6.37 13.21
CA PHE A 280 -18.24 7.01 13.61
C PHE A 280 -18.16 8.54 13.54
N SER A 281 -17.01 9.14 13.82
CA SER A 281 -16.81 10.59 13.71
C SER A 281 -16.87 11.07 12.25
N LEU A 282 -16.55 10.20 11.28
CA LEU A 282 -16.65 10.51 9.84
C LEU A 282 -18.09 10.52 9.29
N LYS A 283 -19.08 10.04 10.05
CA LYS A 283 -20.50 10.06 9.64
C LYS A 283 -21.24 11.35 10.03
N GLN A 284 -20.61 12.22 10.81
CA GLN A 284 -21.14 13.54 11.18
C GLN A 284 -20.58 14.61 10.24
#